data_AF-A0A7K2WR09-F1
#
_entry.id   AF-A0A7K2WR09-F1
#
_cell.length_a   1.000
_cell.length_b   1.000
_cell.length_c   1.000
_cell.angle_alpha   90.00
_cell.angle_beta   90.00
_cell.angle_gamma   90.00
#
_symmetry.space_group_name_H-M   'P 1'
#
loop_
_entity.id
_entity.type
_entity.pdbx_description
1 polymer ?
#
loop_
_entity_poly.entity_id
_entity_poly.type
_entity_poly.pdbx_seq_one_letter_code
_entity_poly.pdbx_strand_id
1 'polypeptide(L)'
;LRERGAGREDLVALAVPSSVGTLVAMLAVLRAGAAYLPVDPRYPAARIRHMLDDARPVLLLTTTDVQAGLPAHDVPWLALDDPAALPTDPPAPAQDTPHPADPAYVIYTSGSTGRPKGV
;
A
#
# COMPACT_ATOMS: atom_id res chain seq x y z
N LEU A 1 6.48 -2.98 8.66
CA LEU A 1 5.47 -3.57 7.74
C LEU A 1 5.03 -4.95 8.22
N ARG A 2 5.95 -5.92 8.36
CA ARG A 2 5.62 -7.27 8.88
C ARG A 2 4.98 -7.26 10.27
N GLU A 3 5.51 -6.47 11.21
CA GLU A 3 4.91 -6.28 12.54
C GLU A 3 3.51 -5.66 12.50
N ARG A 4 3.14 -5.05 11.36
CA ARG A 4 1.80 -4.51 11.09
C ARG A 4 0.96 -5.44 10.22
N GLY A 5 1.35 -6.71 10.10
CA GLY A 5 0.57 -7.75 9.42
C GLY A 5 0.80 -7.88 7.92
N ALA A 6 1.77 -7.19 7.32
CA ALA A 6 2.07 -7.37 5.89
C ALA A 6 2.91 -8.63 5.64
N GLY A 7 2.36 -9.60 4.91
CA GLY A 7 3.02 -10.82 4.47
C GLY A 7 2.52 -11.33 3.11
N ARG A 8 2.70 -12.63 2.86
CA ARG A 8 2.36 -13.29 1.59
C ARG A 8 0.86 -13.21 1.33
N GLU A 9 0.48 -12.92 0.08
CA GLU A 9 -0.91 -12.69 -0.36
C GLU A 9 -1.60 -11.44 0.23
N ASP A 10 -0.95 -10.70 1.13
CA ASP A 10 -1.48 -9.44 1.65
C ASP A 10 -1.23 -8.27 0.70
N LEU A 11 -2.10 -7.27 0.77
CA LEU A 11 -1.96 -6.02 0.03
C LEU A 11 -1.61 -4.85 0.96
N VAL A 12 -0.68 -4.01 0.52
CA VAL A 12 -0.39 -2.72 1.14
C VAL A 12 -0.69 -1.61 0.15
N ALA A 13 -1.62 -0.72 0.51
CA ALA A 13 -1.95 0.44 -0.32
C ALA A 13 -0.87 1.51 -0.22
N LEU A 14 -0.58 2.18 -1.33
CA LEU A 14 0.40 3.26 -1.44
C LEU A 14 -0.30 4.52 -1.95
N ALA A 15 -0.56 5.47 -1.06
CA ALA A 15 -1.05 6.81 -1.37
C ALA A 15 0.01 7.84 -1.03
N VAL A 16 1.10 7.87 -1.80
CA VAL A 16 2.28 8.71 -1.55
C VAL A 16 2.62 9.57 -2.78
N PRO A 17 3.20 10.77 -2.61
CA PRO A 17 3.65 11.59 -3.73
C PRO A 17 4.74 10.87 -4.54
N SER A 18 4.72 11.04 -5.86
CA SER A 18 5.75 10.49 -6.75
C SER A 18 7.13 11.01 -6.36
N SER A 19 7.96 10.13 -5.79
CA SER A 19 9.26 10.46 -5.23
C SER A 19 10.12 9.21 -5.09
N VAL A 20 11.37 9.38 -4.65
CA VAL A 20 12.20 8.25 -4.21
C VAL A 20 11.52 7.49 -3.06
N GLY A 21 10.76 8.18 -2.21
CA GLY A 21 9.98 7.57 -1.13
C GLY A 21 8.97 6.54 -1.66
N THR A 22 8.36 6.77 -2.83
CA THR A 22 7.48 5.79 -3.47
C THR A 22 8.21 4.49 -3.80
N LEU A 23 9.42 4.58 -4.36
CA LEU A 23 10.22 3.40 -4.70
C LEU A 23 10.65 2.64 -3.45
N VAL A 24 11.06 3.37 -2.40
CA VAL A 24 11.39 2.76 -1.10
C VAL A 24 10.18 2.05 -0.50
N ALA A 25 8.99 2.66 -0.54
CA ALA A 25 7.75 2.07 -0.06
C ALA A 25 7.38 0.79 -0.84
N MET A 26 7.44 0.83 -2.18
CA MET A 26 7.20 -0.35 -3.02
C MET A 26 8.17 -1.49 -2.67
N LEU A 27 9.47 -1.22 -2.59
CA LEU A 27 10.47 -2.22 -2.27
C LEU A 27 10.32 -2.74 -0.82
N ALA A 28 9.93 -1.88 0.12
CA ALA A 28 9.67 -2.30 1.50
C ALA A 28 8.48 -3.27 1.58
N VAL A 29 7.41 -3.02 0.82
CA VAL A 29 6.24 -3.91 0.71
C VAL A 29 6.63 -5.26 0.12
N LEU A 30 7.33 -5.26 -1.02
CA LEU A 30 7.81 -6.49 -1.65
C LEU A 30 8.78 -7.26 -0.74
N ARG A 31 9.68 -6.55 -0.04
CA ARG A 31 10.60 -7.15 0.94
C ARG A 31 9.85 -7.73 2.13
N ALA A 32 8.70 -7.17 2.51
CA ALA A 32 7.84 -7.75 3.54
C ALA A 32 7.17 -9.05 3.08
N GLY A 33 7.09 -9.28 1.76
CA GLY A 33 6.42 -10.43 1.14
C GLY A 33 5.01 -10.12 0.61
N ALA A 34 4.58 -8.86 0.72
CA ALA A 34 3.25 -8.41 0.31
C ALA A 34 3.25 -7.78 -1.08
N ALA A 35 2.07 -7.68 -1.69
CA ALA A 35 1.86 -6.93 -2.92
C ALA A 35 1.51 -5.46 -2.62
N TYR A 36 1.93 -4.55 -3.49
CA TYR A 36 1.54 -3.14 -3.36
C TYR A 36 0.33 -2.77 -4.25
N LEU A 37 -0.52 -1.89 -3.73
CA LEU A 37 -1.66 -1.32 -4.43
C LEU A 37 -1.46 0.21 -4.57
N PRO A 38 -1.11 0.76 -5.74
CA PRO A 38 -1.00 2.19 -5.91
C PRO A 38 -2.39 2.85 -5.87
N VAL A 39 -2.53 3.88 -5.04
CA VAL A 39 -3.74 4.69 -4.91
C VAL A 39 -3.36 6.14 -5.20
N ASP A 40 -3.88 6.72 -6.28
CA ASP A 40 -3.65 8.12 -6.59
C ASP A 40 -4.54 9.00 -5.68
N PRO A 41 -3.96 9.85 -4.80
CA PRO A 41 -4.74 10.70 -3.90
C PRO A 41 -5.56 11.77 -4.65
N ARG A 42 -5.28 12.00 -5.95
CA ARG A 42 -6.06 12.92 -6.80
C ARG A 42 -7.34 12.28 -7.32
N TYR A 43 -7.55 10.98 -7.11
CA TYR A 43 -8.81 10.35 -7.48
C TYR A 43 -9.98 10.87 -6.64
N PRO A 44 -11.21 10.86 -7.19
CA PRO A 44 -12.39 11.17 -6.40
C PRO A 44 -12.49 10.27 -5.16
N ALA A 45 -12.92 10.81 -4.03
CA ALA A 45 -13.01 10.09 -2.76
C ALA A 45 -13.78 8.76 -2.86
N ALA A 46 -14.86 8.72 -3.65
CA ALA A 46 -15.65 7.50 -3.88
C ALA A 46 -14.84 6.40 -4.60
N ARG A 47 -13.94 6.78 -5.51
CA ARG A 47 -13.04 5.84 -6.20
C ARG A 47 -12.00 5.28 -5.25
N ILE A 48 -11.41 6.13 -4.40
CA ILE A 48 -10.43 5.69 -3.40
C ILE A 48 -11.09 4.71 -2.41
N ARG A 49 -12.27 5.05 -1.86
CA ARG A 49 -13.02 4.14 -0.99
C ARG A 49 -13.29 2.80 -1.66
N HIS A 50 -13.81 2.83 -2.90
CA HIS A 50 -14.04 1.60 -3.66
C HIS A 50 -12.78 0.74 -3.78
N MET A 51 -11.63 1.32 -4.10
CA MET A 51 -10.36 0.58 -4.21
C MET A 51 -9.96 -0.05 -2.87
N LEU A 52 -10.12 0.67 -1.76
CA LEU A 52 -9.76 0.17 -0.43
C LEU A 52 -10.75 -0.88 0.09
N ASP A 53 -12.05 -0.71 -0.15
CA ASP A 53 -13.11 -1.66 0.22
C ASP A 53 -13.00 -2.99 -0.55
N ASP A 54 -12.66 -2.90 -1.84
CA ASP A 54 -12.54 -4.04 -2.76
C ASP A 54 -11.23 -4.80 -2.52
N ALA A 55 -10.10 -4.10 -2.41
CA ALA A 55 -8.79 -4.72 -2.21
C ALA A 55 -8.51 -5.15 -0.76
N ARG A 56 -9.14 -4.51 0.23
CA ARG A 56 -8.95 -4.77 1.67
C ARG A 56 -7.47 -4.83 2.09
N PRO A 57 -6.66 -3.80 1.79
CA PRO A 57 -5.26 -3.81 2.16
C PRO A 57 -5.09 -3.84 3.68
N VAL A 58 -4.08 -4.56 4.16
CA VAL A 58 -3.78 -4.65 5.60
C VAL A 58 -3.23 -3.34 6.18
N LEU A 59 -2.69 -2.49 5.30
CA LEU A 59 -2.07 -1.21 5.67
C LEU A 59 -2.14 -0.24 4.49
N LEU A 60 -2.27 1.06 4.79
CA LEU A 60 -2.10 2.16 3.83
C LEU A 60 -0.87 2.98 4.21
N LEU A 61 0.09 3.08 3.29
CA LEU A 61 1.24 3.97 3.39
C LEU A 61 0.93 5.32 2.75
N THR A 62 1.18 6.39 3.48
CA THR A 62 0.95 7.77 3.04
C THR A 62 2.01 8.70 3.64
N THR A 63 1.95 9.99 3.32
CA THR A 63 2.63 11.06 4.06
C THR A 63 1.59 11.93 4.77
N THR A 64 1.97 12.68 5.81
CA THR A 64 1.03 13.49 6.60
C THR A 64 0.28 14.55 5.78
N ASP A 65 0.92 15.11 4.76
CA ASP A 65 0.32 16.08 3.83
C ASP A 65 -0.74 15.43 2.92
N VAL A 66 -0.44 14.25 2.38
CA VAL A 66 -1.39 13.49 1.54
C VAL A 66 -2.54 12.94 2.39
N GLN A 67 -2.24 12.55 3.63
CA GLN A 67 -3.19 11.99 4.57
C GLN A 67 -4.42 12.86 4.75
N ALA A 68 -4.23 14.18 4.82
CA ALA A 68 -5.31 15.16 5.01
C ALA A 68 -6.32 15.19 3.84
N GLY A 69 -5.91 14.77 2.64
CA GLY A 69 -6.75 14.74 1.44
C GLY A 69 -7.44 13.39 1.18
N LEU A 70 -7.06 12.34 1.90
CA LEU A 70 -7.64 11.01 1.72
C LEU A 70 -9.00 10.88 2.43
N PRO A 71 -9.96 10.14 1.85
CA PRO A 71 -11.20 9.85 2.53
C PRO A 71 -10.93 9.00 3.78
N ALA A 72 -11.70 9.24 4.85
CA ALA A 72 -11.71 8.37 6.02
C ALA A 72 -12.04 6.92 5.62
N HIS A 73 -11.31 5.98 6.23
CA HIS A 73 -11.43 4.53 6.00
C HIS A 73 -10.85 3.78 7.21
N ASP A 74 -11.34 2.57 7.48
CA ASP A 74 -10.94 1.74 8.63
C ASP A 74 -9.60 1.00 8.44
N VAL A 75 -8.93 1.20 7.30
CA VAL A 75 -7.61 0.58 7.07
C VAL A 75 -6.61 1.28 7.99
N PRO A 76 -5.68 0.57 8.66
CA PRO A 76 -4.63 1.22 9.45
C PRO A 76 -3.65 2.01 8.58
N TRP A 77 -3.25 3.21 9.01
CA TRP A 77 -2.38 4.10 8.22
C TRP A 77 -0.96 4.15 8.80
N LEU A 78 0.03 4.34 7.93
CA LEU A 78 1.41 4.60 8.30
C LEU A 78 1.92 5.82 7.51
N ALA A 79 2.19 6.91 8.22
CA ALA A 79 2.85 8.09 7.67
C ALA A 79 4.36 7.82 7.54
N LEU A 80 4.89 7.94 6.33
CA LEU A 80 6.31 7.67 6.02
C LEU A 80 7.24 8.82 6.42
N ASP A 81 6.68 10.01 6.61
CA ASP A 81 7.35 11.22 7.07
C ASP A 81 7.28 11.40 8.60
N ASP A 82 6.62 10.47 9.31
CA ASP A 82 6.64 10.41 10.77
C ASP A 82 7.76 9.47 11.25
N PRO A 83 8.88 9.99 11.78
CA PRO A 83 9.99 9.17 12.25
C PRO A 83 9.62 8.28 13.45
N ALA A 84 8.60 8.64 14.24
CA ALA A 84 8.15 7.82 15.37
C ALA A 84 7.38 6.57 14.90
N ALA A 85 6.87 6.58 13.66
CA ALA A 85 6.14 5.46 13.09
C ALA A 85 7.04 4.46 12.35
N LEU A 86 8.30 4.83 12.10
CA LEU A 86 9.29 4.03 11.38
C LEU A 86 10.16 3.20 12.34
N PRO A 87 10.58 1.99 11.94
CA PRO A 87 11.49 1.18 12.74
C PRO A 87 12.88 1.85 12.82
N THR A 88 13.47 1.84 14.01
CA THR A 88 14.85 2.31 14.26
C THR A 88 15.88 1.17 14.19
N ASP A 89 15.41 -0.08 14.27
CA ASP A 89 16.26 -1.25 14.26
C ASP A 89 16.73 -1.61 12.84
N PRO A 90 17.89 -2.24 12.69
CA PRO A 90 18.34 -2.74 11.41
C PRO A 90 17.32 -3.73 10.82
N PRO A 91 17.09 -3.69 9.50
CA PRO A 91 16.09 -4.55 8.89
C PRO A 91 16.49 -6.00 9.04
N ALA A 92 15.60 -6.80 9.63
CA ALA A 92 15.76 -8.25 9.70
C ALA A 92 16.00 -8.85 8.29
N PRO A 93 16.75 -9.95 8.18
CA PRO A 93 16.86 -10.68 6.93
C PRO A 93 15.46 -11.08 6.41
N ALA A 94 15.33 -11.19 5.09
CA ALA A 94 14.12 -11.80 4.52
C ALA A 94 14.06 -13.25 5.01
N GLN A 95 12.99 -13.60 5.74
CA GLN A 95 12.83 -14.95 6.28
C GLN A 95 12.21 -15.89 5.25
N ASP A 96 11.31 -15.37 4.42
CA ASP A 96 10.63 -16.11 3.37
C ASP A 96 11.17 -15.73 1.99
N THR A 97 11.45 -16.75 1.17
CA THR A 97 11.80 -16.56 -0.23
C THR A 97 10.50 -16.35 -1.02
N PRO A 98 10.35 -15.23 -1.76
CA PRO A 98 9.17 -15.01 -2.59
C PRO A 98 8.99 -16.14 -3.60
N HIS A 99 7.76 -16.64 -3.75
CA HIS A 99 7.44 -17.62 -4.78
C HIS A 99 6.99 -16.90 -6.06
N PRO A 100 7.32 -17.38 -7.28
CA PRO A 100 6.95 -16.69 -8.53
C PRO A 100 5.45 -16.49 -8.77
N ALA A 101 4.61 -17.23 -8.04
CA ALA A 101 3.15 -17.09 -8.09
C ALA A 101 2.60 -16.07 -7.08
N ASP A 102 3.44 -15.53 -6.20
CA ASP A 102 3.01 -14.54 -5.21
C ASP A 102 2.70 -13.22 -5.91
N PRO A 103 1.62 -12.52 -5.53
CA PRO A 103 1.30 -11.23 -6.12
C PRO A 103 2.40 -10.22 -5.74
N ALA A 104 2.87 -9.47 -6.75
CA ALA A 104 3.78 -8.36 -6.54
C ALA A 104 3.03 -7.02 -6.43
N TYR A 105 1.91 -6.89 -7.14
CA TYR A 105 1.10 -5.68 -7.15
C TYR A 105 -0.34 -5.99 -7.53
N VAL A 106 -1.23 -5.05 -7.22
CA VAL A 106 -2.58 -4.99 -7.78
C VAL A 106 -2.80 -3.59 -8.36
N ILE A 107 -3.15 -3.50 -9.64
CA ILE A 107 -3.38 -2.21 -10.31
C ILE A 107 -4.83 -2.12 -10.75
N TYR A 108 -5.53 -1.06 -10.31
CA TYR A 108 -6.91 -0.81 -10.71
C TYR A 108 -7.00 -0.17 -12.08
N THR A 109 -7.66 -0.87 -13.00
CA THR A 109 -8.00 -0.35 -14.32
C THR A 109 -9.45 0.14 -14.36
N SER A 110 -9.86 0.88 -15.39
CA SER A 110 -11.25 1.39 -15.52
C SER A 110 -12.30 0.29 -15.67
N GLY A 111 -11.90 -0.93 -16.06
CA GLY A 111 -12.77 -2.07 -16.30
C GLY A 111 -13.68 -1.87 -17.51
N SER A 112 -13.81 -2.90 -18.38
CA SER A 112 -14.72 -2.86 -19.54
C SER A 112 -16.21 -2.70 -19.15
N THR A 113 -16.56 -3.01 -17.91
CA THR A 113 -17.91 -2.91 -17.34
C THR A 113 -18.14 -1.59 -16.59
N GLY A 114 -17.23 -0.62 -16.69
CA GLY A 114 -17.31 0.70 -16.05
C GLY A 114 -17.02 0.75 -14.55
N ARG A 115 -16.92 -0.41 -13.88
CA ARG A 115 -16.46 -0.53 -12.49
C ARG A 115 -14.96 -0.84 -12.47
N PRO A 116 -14.15 -0.10 -11.68
CA PRO A 116 -12.73 -0.39 -11.55
C PRO A 116 -12.48 -1.80 -11.02
N LYS A 117 -11.48 -2.49 -11.57
CA LYS A 117 -11.09 -3.85 -11.16
C LYS A 117 -9.59 -3.89 -10.87
N GLY A 118 -9.21 -4.48 -9.75
CA GLY A 118 -7.82 -4.83 -9.45
C GLY A 118 -7.36 -5.98 -10.36
N VAL A 119 -6.26 -5.76 -11.07
CA VAL A 119 -5.53 -6.78 -11.85
C VAL A 119 -4.21 -7.06 -11.15
#